data_AF-A0A7M3XUR6-F1
#
_entry.id   AF-A0A7M3XUR6-F1
#
_cell.length_a   1.000
_cell.length_b   1.000
_cell.length_c   1.000
_cell.angle_alpha   90.00
_cell.angle_beta   90.00
_cell.angle_gamma   90.00
#
_symmetry.space_group_name_H-M   'P 1'
#
loop_
_entity.id
_entity.type
_entity.pdbx_description
1 polymer ?
#
loop_
_entity_poly.entity_id
_entity_poly.type
_entity_poly.pdbx_seq_one_letter_code
_entity_poly.pdbx_strand_id
1 'polypeptide(L)'
;WEILDDDEEYLPQQLSRKEKKRLQREQKQAEKAKKAHEKSMKKRGATEVARPAGSRVDLSMMRTTTGRKLVEVAQAPKGSTKSASIETESGSTIEVELGGGVVEQGGRLIKSSSALDNLLEELEWVLLESDISSDAVSAVINALRQNLIGSRLRKGADLSKVVEAALKRALRNILRAGYWDFDGSVKSFIDAGDTPIVIMLVGVNGTGKTTTAAKIARRLQNNGLSVIAAAGDTFRAGAIQQLEAHCDNLGIRCISSQRGGDTAAVARDAIESAHSKNIDVVLVDTAGRMQNKTNLMNELNKVKRVANPHLTLFVGDSLAGNDAVDQARMFQEIMQFDGAVLTKLDTDAKGGAGLSIAFATGRPIVFAGVGQGYDDLKQFDPDWLLDQLFE
;
A
#
# COMPACT_ATOMS: atom_id res chain seq x y z
N TRP A 1 2.22 -51.70 14.36
CA TRP A 1 2.10 -52.00 12.92
C TRP A 1 1.00 -53.02 12.74
N GLU A 2 -0.25 -52.55 12.75
CA GLU A 2 -1.35 -53.17 12.01
C GLU A 2 -2.11 -51.99 11.37
N ILE A 3 -2.31 -52.12 10.07
CA ILE A 3 -2.65 -51.09 9.09
C ILE A 3 -4.17 -50.98 9.06
N LEU A 4 -4.70 -49.78 9.32
CA LEU A 4 -6.07 -49.41 8.98
C LEU A 4 -5.98 -48.55 7.71
N ASP A 5 -6.12 -49.23 6.57
CA ASP A 5 -6.45 -48.61 5.29
C ASP A 5 -7.89 -48.09 5.37
N ASP A 6 -8.06 -46.79 5.56
CA ASP A 6 -9.32 -46.08 5.26
C ASP A 6 -9.03 -45.10 4.10
N ASP A 7 -8.65 -45.66 2.95
CA ASP A 7 -8.80 -45.01 1.65
C ASP A 7 -10.27 -45.11 1.21
N GLU A 8 -11.15 -44.34 1.86
CA GLU A 8 -12.48 -44.06 1.29
C GLU A 8 -12.32 -43.09 0.11
N GLU A 9 -12.18 -43.65 -1.10
CA GLU A 9 -12.34 -42.93 -2.36
C GLU A 9 -13.70 -42.20 -2.38
N TYR A 10 -13.68 -40.87 -2.26
CA TYR A 10 -14.83 -40.02 -2.53
C TYR A 10 -15.19 -40.11 -4.03
N LEU A 11 -16.05 -41.06 -4.39
CA LEU A 11 -16.66 -41.10 -5.72
C LEU A 11 -17.48 -39.82 -5.94
N PRO A 12 -17.32 -39.10 -7.07
CA PRO A 12 -18.06 -37.87 -7.32
C PRO A 12 -19.55 -38.18 -7.40
N GLN A 13 -20.33 -37.64 -6.47
CA GLN A 13 -21.78 -37.72 -6.49
C GLN A 13 -22.29 -37.20 -7.84
N GLN A 14 -22.96 -38.06 -8.60
CA GLN A 14 -23.59 -37.66 -9.86
C GLN A 14 -24.73 -36.68 -9.56
N LEU A 15 -24.45 -35.39 -9.75
CA LEU A 15 -25.42 -34.30 -9.57
C LEU A 15 -26.76 -34.64 -10.24
N SER A 16 -27.84 -34.52 -9.47
CA SER A 16 -29.21 -34.74 -9.96
C SER A 16 -29.51 -33.80 -11.14
N ARG A 17 -30.41 -34.23 -12.05
CA ARG A 17 -30.89 -33.38 -13.15
C ARG A 17 -31.40 -32.02 -12.67
N LYS A 18 -31.94 -31.94 -11.45
CA LYS A 18 -32.42 -30.69 -10.83
C LYS A 18 -31.27 -29.78 -10.38
N GLU A 19 -30.18 -30.36 -9.88
CA GLU A 19 -28.98 -29.64 -9.41
C GLU A 19 -28.13 -29.14 -10.58
N LYS A 20 -27.95 -29.97 -11.62
CA LYS A 20 -27.32 -29.54 -12.88
C LYS A 20 -28.05 -28.34 -13.50
N LYS A 21 -29.39 -28.32 -13.42
CA LYS A 21 -30.21 -27.21 -13.92
C LYS A 21 -30.10 -25.95 -13.05
N ARG A 22 -29.84 -26.09 -11.74
CA ARG A 22 -29.59 -24.95 -10.83
C ARG A 22 -28.21 -24.35 -11.06
N LEU A 23 -27.17 -25.18 -11.15
CA LEU A 23 -25.81 -24.76 -11.49
C LEU A 23 -25.73 -24.06 -12.85
N GLN A 24 -26.43 -24.58 -13.88
CA GLN A 24 -26.51 -23.90 -15.17
C GLN A 24 -27.21 -22.53 -15.11
N ARG A 25 -28.19 -22.36 -14.20
CA ARG A 25 -28.87 -21.07 -13.99
C ARG A 25 -27.95 -20.08 -13.25
N GLU A 26 -27.24 -20.54 -12.23
CA GLU A 26 -26.26 -19.75 -11.47
C GLU A 26 -25.09 -19.33 -12.37
N GLN A 27 -24.55 -20.24 -13.18
CA GLN A 27 -23.51 -19.93 -14.17
C GLN A 27 -23.99 -18.91 -15.19
N LYS A 28 -25.22 -19.05 -15.72
CA LYS A 28 -25.80 -18.05 -16.64
C LYS A 28 -26.04 -16.69 -15.97
N GLN A 29 -26.38 -16.65 -14.68
CA GLN A 29 -26.50 -15.40 -13.93
C GLN A 29 -25.14 -14.76 -13.67
N ALA A 30 -24.13 -15.53 -13.28
CA ALA A 30 -22.77 -15.06 -13.09
C ALA A 30 -22.16 -14.53 -14.39
N GLU A 31 -22.39 -15.20 -15.51
CA GLU A 31 -21.90 -14.78 -16.83
C GLU A 31 -22.63 -13.50 -17.31
N LYS A 32 -23.93 -13.36 -17.03
CA LYS A 32 -24.69 -12.13 -17.28
C LYS A 32 -24.19 -10.97 -16.40
N ALA A 33 -23.91 -11.22 -15.12
CA ALA A 33 -23.36 -10.21 -14.21
C ALA A 33 -21.95 -9.77 -14.64
N LYS A 34 -21.09 -10.72 -15.06
CA LYS A 34 -19.77 -10.43 -15.62
C LYS A 34 -19.85 -9.59 -16.90
N LYS A 35 -20.75 -9.95 -17.83
CA LYS A 35 -20.99 -9.16 -19.06
C LYS A 35 -21.58 -7.77 -18.79
N ALA A 36 -22.42 -7.63 -17.76
CA ALA A 36 -22.95 -6.33 -17.34
C ALA A 36 -21.85 -5.45 -16.72
N HIS A 37 -20.96 -6.06 -15.93
CA HIS A 37 -19.79 -5.42 -15.35
C HIS A 37 -18.76 -5.02 -16.42
N GLU A 38 -18.45 -5.88 -17.38
CA GLU A 38 -17.58 -5.54 -18.52
C GLU A 38 -18.16 -4.40 -19.38
N LYS A 39 -19.49 -4.38 -19.57
CA LYS A 39 -20.16 -3.28 -20.28
C LYS A 39 -20.14 -1.98 -19.48
N SER A 40 -20.30 -2.01 -18.15
CA SER A 40 -20.19 -0.81 -17.32
C SER A 40 -18.75 -0.29 -17.26
N MET A 41 -17.76 -1.18 -17.23
CA MET A 41 -16.33 -0.85 -17.32
C MET A 41 -15.98 -0.22 -18.67
N LYS A 42 -16.47 -0.77 -19.80
CA LYS A 42 -16.30 -0.18 -21.14
C LYS A 42 -17.00 1.19 -21.27
N LYS A 43 -18.18 1.37 -20.67
CA LYS A 43 -18.91 2.65 -20.67
C LYS A 43 -18.24 3.73 -19.80
N ARG A 44 -17.40 3.33 -18.83
CA ARG A 44 -16.60 4.19 -17.95
C ARG A 44 -15.19 4.47 -18.47
N GLY A 45 -14.88 4.13 -19.72
CA GLY A 45 -13.58 4.46 -20.33
C GLY A 45 -12.41 3.62 -19.82
N ALA A 46 -12.66 2.44 -19.25
CA ALA A 46 -11.62 1.44 -19.02
C ALA A 46 -11.24 0.79 -20.36
N THR A 47 -10.44 1.48 -21.15
CA THR A 47 -9.71 0.87 -22.27
C THR A 47 -8.71 -0.12 -21.66
N GLU A 48 -8.77 -1.39 -22.06
CA GLU A 48 -7.63 -2.30 -21.86
C GLU A 48 -6.37 -1.57 -22.35
N VAL A 49 -5.36 -1.52 -21.49
CA VAL A 49 -4.18 -0.67 -21.67
C VAL A 49 -3.40 -1.16 -22.89
N ALA A 50 -3.59 -0.49 -24.02
CA ALA A 50 -2.52 -0.38 -25.00
C ALA A 50 -1.43 0.48 -24.36
N ARG A 51 -0.27 -0.14 -24.07
CA ARG A 51 0.94 0.54 -23.62
C ARG A 51 1.22 1.73 -24.56
N PRO A 52 1.23 2.99 -24.07
CA PRO A 52 1.81 4.07 -24.85
C PRO A 52 3.29 3.75 -25.06
N ALA A 53 3.74 3.66 -26.31
CA ALA A 53 5.14 3.42 -26.60
C ALA A 53 5.99 4.56 -26.02
N GLY A 54 6.77 4.26 -24.97
CA GLY A 54 7.80 5.17 -24.44
C GLY A 54 7.60 5.74 -23.03
N SER A 55 6.55 5.39 -22.28
CA SER A 55 6.44 5.80 -20.86
C SER A 55 7.06 4.75 -19.94
N ARG A 56 8.18 5.07 -19.27
CA ARG A 56 8.88 4.23 -18.27
C ARG A 56 8.23 4.24 -16.87
N VAL A 57 7.00 4.74 -16.76
CA VAL A 57 6.22 4.73 -15.51
C VAL A 57 5.11 3.71 -15.68
N ASP A 58 5.05 2.73 -14.78
CA ASP A 58 3.92 1.81 -14.72
C ASP A 58 2.66 2.57 -14.27
N LEU A 59 1.86 2.99 -15.25
CA LEU A 59 0.59 3.72 -15.05
C LEU A 59 -0.43 2.93 -14.21
N SER A 60 -0.18 1.64 -13.93
CA SER A 60 -1.00 0.84 -13.02
C SER A 60 -0.86 1.30 -11.55
N MET A 61 0.29 1.86 -11.15
CA MET A 61 0.54 2.32 -9.77
C MET A 61 -0.16 3.64 -9.46
N MET A 62 -0.40 4.47 -10.50
CA MET A 62 -1.16 5.72 -10.41
C MET A 62 -2.68 5.52 -10.54
N ARG A 63 -3.11 4.26 -10.42
CA ARG A 63 -4.52 3.90 -10.38
C ARG A 63 -4.81 3.09 -9.13
N THR A 64 -6.00 3.31 -8.58
CA THR A 64 -6.49 2.51 -7.47
C THR A 64 -6.79 1.09 -7.91
N THR A 65 -6.99 0.18 -6.96
CA THR A 65 -7.47 -1.18 -7.19
C THR A 65 -8.73 -1.27 -8.04
N THR A 66 -9.53 -0.21 -8.01
CA THR A 66 -10.79 -0.08 -8.75
C THR A 66 -10.66 0.74 -10.04
N GLY A 67 -9.42 1.12 -10.41
CA GLY A 67 -9.07 1.75 -11.68
C GLY A 67 -9.10 3.28 -11.72
N ARG A 68 -9.36 3.93 -10.57
CA ARG A 68 -9.51 5.39 -10.47
C ARG A 68 -8.15 6.06 -10.48
N LYS A 69 -8.04 7.24 -11.09
CA LYS A 69 -6.75 7.94 -11.24
C LYS A 69 -6.38 8.66 -9.94
N LEU A 70 -5.16 8.43 -9.46
CA LEU A 70 -4.57 9.13 -8.31
C LEU A 70 -3.84 10.41 -8.76
N VAL A 71 -3.76 11.40 -7.88
CA VAL A 71 -3.07 12.67 -8.14
C VAL A 71 -1.62 12.54 -7.69
N GLU A 72 -0.68 12.77 -8.61
CA GLU A 72 0.75 12.83 -8.28
C GLU A 72 1.07 14.05 -7.41
N VAL A 73 2.01 13.90 -6.48
CA VAL A 73 2.55 15.06 -5.75
C VAL A 73 3.42 15.88 -6.72
N ALA A 74 3.10 17.17 -6.86
CA ALA A 74 3.65 18.10 -7.86
C ALA A 74 5.19 18.27 -7.85
N GLN A 75 5.89 17.70 -6.88
CA GLN A 75 7.33 17.82 -6.71
C GLN A 75 8.15 16.65 -7.29
N ALA A 76 7.68 15.87 -8.26
CA ALA A 76 8.53 14.87 -8.89
C ALA A 76 9.67 15.56 -9.69
N PRO A 77 10.95 15.49 -9.27
CA PRO A 77 12.03 16.05 -10.06
C PRO A 77 12.14 15.24 -11.36
N LYS A 78 12.13 15.92 -12.51
CA LYS A 78 12.55 15.34 -13.77
C LYS A 78 14.07 15.17 -13.73
N GLY A 79 14.53 14.05 -13.17
CA GLY A 79 15.93 13.68 -13.15
C GLY A 79 16.45 13.42 -14.55
N SER A 80 17.31 14.30 -15.06
CA SER A 80 18.08 14.07 -16.28
C SER A 80 19.48 13.56 -15.92
N THR A 81 19.63 12.24 -15.84
CA THR A 81 20.91 11.51 -15.94
C THR A 81 20.61 10.04 -16.16
N LYS A 82 21.58 9.24 -16.65
CA LYS A 82 21.44 7.78 -16.84
C LYS A 82 20.82 7.13 -15.60
N SER A 83 19.58 6.68 -15.72
CA SER A 83 18.91 5.81 -14.75
C SER A 83 19.03 4.37 -15.25
N ALA A 84 19.63 3.52 -14.42
CA ALA A 84 19.55 2.08 -14.61
C ALA A 84 18.44 1.56 -13.70
N SER A 85 17.47 0.88 -14.30
CA SER A 85 16.37 0.22 -13.62
C SER A 85 16.69 -1.26 -13.44
N ILE A 86 16.64 -1.75 -12.22
CA ILE A 86 16.78 -3.18 -11.91
C ILE A 86 15.42 -3.65 -11.38
N GLU A 87 14.83 -4.63 -12.06
CA GLU A 87 13.65 -5.33 -11.57
C GLU A 87 14.09 -6.35 -10.52
N THR A 88 13.53 -6.26 -9.32
CA THR A 88 13.79 -7.23 -8.24
C THR A 88 12.82 -8.40 -8.34
N GLU A 89 13.14 -9.52 -7.68
CA GLU A 89 12.26 -10.69 -7.59
C GLU A 89 10.90 -10.38 -6.94
N SER A 90 10.82 -9.28 -6.17
CA SER A 90 9.58 -8.77 -5.56
C SER A 90 8.74 -7.90 -6.51
N GLY A 91 9.17 -7.70 -7.76
CA GLY A 91 8.48 -6.86 -8.75
C GLY A 91 8.70 -5.35 -8.56
N SER A 92 9.52 -4.92 -7.60
CA SER A 92 9.89 -3.53 -7.41
C SER A 92 11.06 -3.15 -8.34
N THR A 93 10.93 -2.01 -9.02
CA THR A 93 12.00 -1.48 -9.88
C THR A 93 12.86 -0.51 -9.08
N ILE A 94 14.15 -0.81 -8.91
CA ILE A 94 15.10 0.11 -8.29
C ILE A 94 15.75 0.92 -9.41
N GLU A 95 15.53 2.23 -9.41
CA GLU A 95 16.28 3.15 -10.25
C GLU A 95 17.48 3.71 -9.49
N VAL A 96 18.68 3.47 -10.01
CA VAL A 96 19.91 4.03 -9.43
C VAL A 96 20.41 5.18 -10.31
N GLU A 97 20.68 6.31 -9.67
CA GLU A 97 21.22 7.49 -10.30
C GLU A 97 22.52 7.93 -9.60
N LEU A 98 23.64 7.89 -10.32
CA LEU A 98 24.98 8.12 -9.74
C LEU A 98 25.37 9.61 -9.61
N GLY A 99 24.57 10.52 -10.17
CA GLY A 99 24.75 11.97 -10.05
C GLY A 99 26.03 12.55 -10.65
N GLY A 100 26.33 13.81 -10.29
CA GLY A 100 27.39 14.62 -10.93
C GLY A 100 28.84 14.22 -10.62
N GLY A 101 29.03 13.30 -9.66
CA GLY A 101 30.34 12.74 -9.32
C GLY A 101 30.85 11.72 -10.34
N VAL A 102 29.96 11.16 -11.16
CA VAL A 102 30.29 10.25 -12.26
C VAL A 102 30.28 11.01 -13.59
N VAL A 103 31.30 10.79 -14.42
CA VAL A 103 31.50 11.47 -15.72
C VAL A 103 31.54 10.46 -16.86
N GLU A 104 31.16 10.85 -18.07
CA GLU A 104 31.20 9.94 -19.24
C GLU A 104 32.60 9.79 -19.84
N GLN A 105 33.38 10.87 -19.80
CA GLN A 105 34.75 10.91 -20.31
C GLN A 105 35.69 11.56 -19.30
N GLY A 106 36.93 11.10 -19.26
CA GLY A 106 37.89 11.47 -18.22
C GLY A 106 37.65 10.72 -16.90
N GLY A 107 38.33 11.13 -15.82
CA GLY A 107 38.15 10.51 -14.50
C GLY A 107 38.81 9.14 -14.30
N ARG A 108 38.69 8.61 -13.07
CA ARG A 108 39.21 7.30 -12.66
C ARG A 108 38.10 6.25 -12.81
N LEU A 109 38.40 5.13 -13.46
CA LEU A 109 37.45 4.02 -13.56
C LEU A 109 37.23 3.39 -12.18
N ILE A 110 35.97 3.25 -11.79
CA ILE A 110 35.58 2.48 -10.61
C ILE A 110 35.62 1.01 -11.01
N LYS A 111 36.49 0.25 -10.36
CA LYS A 111 36.63 -1.20 -10.54
C LYS A 111 36.13 -1.89 -9.27
N SER A 112 35.73 -3.14 -9.40
CA SER A 112 35.63 -4.01 -8.22
C SER A 112 36.99 -4.01 -7.51
N SER A 113 36.97 -3.69 -6.23
CA SER A 113 38.14 -3.57 -5.38
C SER A 113 37.70 -3.77 -3.93
N SER A 114 38.58 -4.31 -3.09
CA SER A 114 38.30 -4.51 -1.66
C SER A 114 37.84 -3.23 -0.97
N ALA A 115 38.37 -2.06 -1.37
CA ALA A 115 37.93 -0.78 -0.81
C ALA A 115 36.47 -0.45 -1.12
N LEU A 116 35.98 -0.78 -2.32
CA LEU A 116 34.58 -0.59 -2.68
C LEU A 116 33.68 -1.61 -1.97
N ASP A 117 34.11 -2.87 -1.91
CA ASP A 117 33.32 -3.92 -1.26
C ASP A 117 33.20 -3.66 0.25
N ASN A 118 34.29 -3.29 0.93
CA ASN A 118 34.24 -2.89 2.35
C ASN A 118 33.30 -1.70 2.59
N LEU A 119 33.32 -0.68 1.71
CA LEU A 119 32.43 0.47 1.82
C LEU A 119 30.95 0.07 1.65
N LEU A 120 30.66 -0.83 0.71
CA LEU A 120 29.30 -1.32 0.50
C LEU A 120 28.83 -2.20 1.67
N GLU A 121 29.71 -3.03 2.24
CA GLU A 121 29.43 -3.82 3.44
C GLU A 121 29.17 -2.91 4.66
N GLU A 122 29.97 -1.85 4.86
CA GLU A 122 29.73 -0.85 5.91
C GLU A 122 28.34 -0.20 5.77
N LEU A 123 27.97 0.21 4.56
CA LEU A 123 26.64 0.77 4.28
C LEU A 123 25.53 -0.26 4.50
N GLU A 124 25.74 -1.51 4.11
CA GLU A 124 24.80 -2.62 4.37
C GLU A 124 24.55 -2.78 5.87
N TRP A 125 25.59 -2.76 6.70
CA TRP A 125 25.45 -2.82 8.16
C TRP A 125 24.63 -1.65 8.71
N VAL A 126 24.92 -0.42 8.30
CA VAL A 126 24.18 0.78 8.74
C VAL A 126 22.70 0.70 8.38
N LEU A 127 22.38 0.21 7.18
CA LEU A 127 21.00 0.06 6.74
C LEU A 127 20.26 -1.05 7.53
N LEU A 128 20.92 -2.17 7.81
CA LEU A 128 20.36 -3.25 8.63
C LEU A 128 20.14 -2.81 10.08
N GLU A 129 21.06 -2.02 10.64
CA GLU A 129 20.88 -1.42 11.96
C GLU A 129 19.71 -0.44 12.00
N SER A 130 19.30 0.12 10.86
CA SER A 130 18.18 1.06 10.75
C SER A 130 16.81 0.40 10.60
N ASP A 131 16.68 -0.89 10.95
CA ASP A 131 15.45 -1.68 10.84
C ASP A 131 14.91 -1.78 9.39
N ILE A 132 15.81 -1.72 8.40
CA ILE A 132 15.50 -2.01 6.99
C ILE A 132 15.62 -3.51 6.77
N SER A 133 14.67 -4.10 6.03
CA SER A 133 14.66 -5.54 5.75
C SER A 133 15.87 -5.97 4.93
N SER A 134 16.42 -7.14 5.24
CA SER A 134 17.59 -7.69 4.55
C SER A 134 17.37 -7.81 3.04
N ASP A 135 16.16 -8.18 2.61
CA ASP A 135 15.77 -8.22 1.20
C ASP A 135 15.95 -6.84 0.52
N ALA A 136 15.48 -5.77 1.17
CA ALA A 136 15.57 -4.42 0.64
C ALA A 136 17.02 -3.92 0.61
N VAL A 137 17.77 -4.14 1.69
CA VAL A 137 19.19 -3.76 1.77
C VAL A 137 20.00 -4.47 0.68
N SER A 138 19.88 -5.80 0.59
CA SER A 138 20.58 -6.61 -0.40
C SER A 138 20.27 -6.14 -1.82
N ALA A 139 19.00 -5.87 -2.13
CA ALA A 139 18.59 -5.42 -3.45
C ALA A 139 19.19 -4.04 -3.79
N VAL A 140 19.17 -3.10 -2.85
CA VAL A 140 19.72 -1.75 -3.04
C VAL A 140 21.25 -1.78 -3.18
N ILE A 141 21.95 -2.51 -2.32
CA ILE A 141 23.42 -2.62 -2.36
C ILE A 141 23.89 -3.32 -3.65
N ASN A 142 23.21 -4.38 -4.07
CA ASN A 142 23.52 -5.04 -5.34
C ASN A 142 23.26 -4.13 -6.54
N ALA A 143 22.15 -3.37 -6.51
CA ALA A 143 21.86 -2.38 -7.54
C ALA A 143 22.93 -1.28 -7.60
N LEU A 144 23.39 -0.78 -6.46
CA LEU A 144 24.49 0.18 -6.41
C LEU A 144 25.79 -0.40 -6.95
N ARG A 145 26.18 -1.60 -6.51
CA ARG A 145 27.40 -2.29 -6.96
C ARG A 145 27.44 -2.40 -8.49
N GLN A 146 26.36 -2.89 -9.09
CA GLN A 146 26.26 -3.06 -10.55
C GLN A 146 26.39 -1.75 -11.33
N ASN A 147 25.86 -0.65 -10.78
CA ASN A 147 25.90 0.66 -11.44
C ASN A 147 27.23 1.40 -11.23
N LEU A 148 27.86 1.20 -10.07
CA LEU A 148 29.14 1.82 -9.75
C LEU A 148 30.30 1.17 -10.53
N ILE A 149 30.30 -0.16 -10.67
CA ILE A 149 31.37 -0.86 -11.40
C ILE A 149 31.31 -0.49 -12.89
N GLY A 150 32.44 -0.03 -13.43
CA GLY A 150 32.53 0.42 -14.83
C GLY A 150 32.19 1.89 -15.04
N SER A 151 31.63 2.56 -14.04
CA SER A 151 31.44 4.01 -14.04
C SER A 151 32.76 4.76 -13.81
N ARG A 152 32.86 6.02 -14.26
CA ARG A 152 34.08 6.84 -14.11
C ARG A 152 33.86 7.95 -13.08
N LEU A 153 34.65 7.92 -12.01
CA LEU A 153 34.66 8.94 -10.97
C LEU A 153 35.40 10.20 -11.46
N ARG A 154 34.78 11.38 -11.29
CA ARG A 154 35.40 12.67 -11.60
C ARG A 154 36.72 12.84 -10.83
N LYS A 155 37.73 13.45 -11.47
CA LYS A 155 38.99 13.78 -10.78
C LYS A 155 38.71 14.69 -9.57
N GLY A 156 39.17 14.29 -8.40
CA GLY A 156 38.96 15.02 -7.13
C GLY A 156 37.62 14.77 -6.45
N ALA A 157 36.74 13.94 -7.02
CA ALA A 157 35.55 13.49 -6.31
C ALA A 157 35.90 12.39 -5.31
N ASP A 158 35.24 12.42 -4.16
CA ASP A 158 35.33 11.40 -3.12
C ASP A 158 34.38 10.24 -3.46
N LEU A 159 34.91 9.01 -3.46
CA LEU A 159 34.11 7.83 -3.76
C LEU A 159 33.01 7.64 -2.72
N SER A 160 33.31 7.82 -1.42
CA SER A 160 32.34 7.58 -0.34
C SER A 160 31.12 8.48 -0.48
N LYS A 161 31.33 9.78 -0.72
CA LYS A 161 30.25 10.75 -0.94
C LYS A 161 29.41 10.46 -2.17
N VAL A 162 30.04 9.92 -3.23
CA VAL A 162 29.32 9.54 -4.45
C VAL A 162 28.45 8.30 -4.21
N VAL A 163 28.96 7.31 -3.48
CA VAL A 163 28.21 6.11 -3.12
C VAL A 163 27.04 6.45 -2.20
N GLU A 164 27.28 7.27 -1.17
CA GLU A 164 26.24 7.74 -0.25
C GLU A 164 25.14 8.52 -0.98
N ALA A 165 25.51 9.46 -1.86
CA ALA A 165 24.53 10.21 -2.65
C ALA A 165 23.74 9.31 -3.62
N ALA A 166 24.40 8.30 -4.21
CA ALA A 166 23.73 7.32 -5.06
C ALA A 166 22.75 6.44 -4.27
N LEU A 167 23.13 6.02 -3.05
CA LEU A 167 22.28 5.28 -2.14
C LEU A 167 21.05 6.11 -1.74
N LYS A 168 21.23 7.35 -1.30
CA LYS A 168 20.12 8.24 -0.94
C LYS A 168 19.14 8.44 -2.10
N ARG A 169 19.64 8.52 -3.35
CA ARG A 169 18.79 8.58 -4.56
C ARG A 169 18.05 7.28 -4.82
N ALA A 170 18.71 6.13 -4.70
CA ALA A 170 18.07 4.82 -4.87
C ALA A 170 16.92 4.62 -3.85
N LEU A 171 17.17 4.94 -2.58
CA LEU A 171 16.14 4.86 -1.53
C LEU A 171 14.99 5.84 -1.77
N ARG A 172 15.30 7.08 -2.20
CA ARG A 172 14.29 8.06 -2.61
C ARG A 172 13.41 7.53 -3.73
N ASN A 173 13.99 6.90 -4.74
CA ASN A 173 13.24 6.37 -5.87
C ASN A 173 12.27 5.25 -5.43
N ILE A 174 12.68 4.39 -4.50
CA ILE A 174 11.81 3.38 -3.90
C ILE A 174 10.63 4.04 -3.17
N LEU A 175 10.89 5.02 -2.30
CA LEU A 175 9.85 5.68 -1.51
C LEU A 175 8.90 6.54 -2.36
N ARG A 176 9.38 7.08 -3.48
CA ARG A 176 8.60 7.94 -4.38
C ARG A 176 7.88 7.16 -5.49
N ALA A 177 8.18 5.88 -5.66
CA ALA A 177 7.50 5.04 -6.64
C ALA A 177 5.99 5.02 -6.39
N GLY A 178 5.22 5.51 -7.36
CA GLY A 178 3.76 5.61 -7.25
C GLY A 178 3.27 6.56 -6.17
N TYR A 179 4.09 7.49 -5.66
CA TYR A 179 3.71 8.40 -4.58
C TYR A 179 2.62 9.41 -5.01
N TRP A 180 1.53 9.47 -4.24
CA TRP A 180 0.33 10.25 -4.56
C TRP A 180 -0.16 11.11 -3.39
N ASP A 181 -0.81 12.22 -3.74
CA ASP A 181 -1.44 13.15 -2.79
C ASP A 181 -2.83 12.63 -2.40
N PHE A 182 -3.04 12.39 -1.11
CA PHE A 182 -4.34 11.93 -0.63
C PHE A 182 -5.44 12.98 -0.78
N ASP A 183 -5.20 14.22 -0.35
CA ASP A 183 -6.22 15.26 -0.38
C ASP A 183 -6.53 15.65 -1.82
N GLY A 184 -5.50 15.75 -2.66
CA GLY A 184 -5.64 15.97 -4.10
C GLY A 184 -6.43 14.87 -4.79
N SER A 185 -6.19 13.60 -4.45
CA SER A 185 -6.92 12.46 -5.03
C SER A 185 -8.38 12.43 -4.59
N VAL A 186 -8.66 12.64 -3.30
CA VAL A 186 -10.02 12.75 -2.77
C VAL A 186 -10.78 13.86 -3.49
N LYS A 187 -10.20 15.06 -3.58
CA LYS A 187 -10.80 16.19 -4.31
C LYS A 187 -11.08 15.83 -5.77
N SER A 188 -10.13 15.19 -6.46
CA SER A 188 -10.32 14.77 -7.85
C SER A 188 -11.49 13.78 -8.02
N PHE A 189 -11.78 12.93 -7.04
CA PHE A 189 -12.94 12.03 -7.09
C PHE A 189 -14.26 12.78 -6.90
N ILE A 190 -14.27 13.79 -6.02
CA ILE A 190 -15.43 14.69 -5.84
C ILE A 190 -15.71 15.47 -7.12
N ASP A 191 -14.68 16.08 -7.72
CA ASP A 191 -14.80 16.86 -8.95
C ASP A 191 -15.30 16.01 -10.13
N ALA A 192 -15.01 14.71 -10.12
CA ALA A 192 -15.52 13.73 -11.09
C ALA A 192 -16.95 13.25 -10.81
N GLY A 193 -17.57 13.67 -9.70
CA GLY A 193 -18.90 13.23 -9.26
C GLY A 193 -18.94 11.77 -8.78
N ASP A 194 -17.82 11.19 -8.37
CA ASP A 194 -17.72 9.80 -7.89
C ASP A 194 -17.85 9.73 -6.37
N THR A 195 -18.98 10.25 -5.85
CA THR A 195 -19.32 10.29 -4.43
C THR A 195 -20.44 9.29 -4.08
N PRO A 196 -20.45 8.73 -2.85
CA PRO A 196 -19.50 8.93 -1.78
C PRO A 196 -18.18 8.18 -2.06
N ILE A 197 -17.07 8.77 -1.62
CA ILE A 197 -15.74 8.18 -1.71
C ILE A 197 -15.58 7.16 -0.61
N VAL A 198 -15.33 5.91 -0.95
CA VAL A 198 -15.21 4.82 0.02
C VAL A 198 -13.73 4.53 0.27
N ILE A 199 -13.30 4.68 1.53
CA ILE A 199 -11.92 4.42 1.96
C ILE A 199 -11.94 3.26 2.96
N MET A 200 -11.27 2.17 2.60
CA MET A 200 -11.21 0.95 3.40
C MET A 200 -9.84 0.82 4.06
N LEU A 201 -9.82 0.65 5.38
CA LEU A 201 -8.59 0.46 6.14
C LEU A 201 -8.41 -1.02 6.48
N VAL A 202 -7.24 -1.57 6.19
CA VAL A 202 -6.88 -2.97 6.47
C VAL A 202 -5.57 -3.05 7.22
N GLY A 203 -5.29 -4.19 7.87
CA GLY A 203 -4.07 -4.40 8.65
C GLY A 203 -4.31 -5.20 9.92
N VAL A 204 -3.25 -5.55 10.63
CA VAL A 204 -3.36 -6.44 11.80
C VAL A 204 -3.86 -5.70 13.05
N ASN A 205 -4.32 -6.43 14.06
CA ASN A 205 -4.74 -5.82 15.32
C ASN A 205 -3.57 -5.11 16.01
N GLY A 206 -3.84 -3.95 16.62
CA GLY A 206 -2.83 -3.19 17.36
C GLY A 206 -2.02 -2.18 16.53
N THR A 207 -2.15 -2.18 15.20
CA THR A 207 -1.48 -1.21 14.31
C THR A 207 -2.15 0.16 14.24
N GLY A 208 -3.16 0.43 15.06
CA GLY A 208 -3.81 1.74 15.11
C GLY A 208 -4.87 2.02 14.04
N LYS A 209 -5.37 1.02 13.30
CA LYS A 209 -6.44 1.18 12.27
C LYS A 209 -7.61 2.09 12.69
N THR A 210 -8.26 1.79 13.81
CA THR A 210 -9.43 2.54 14.31
C THR A 210 -9.09 3.99 14.61
N THR A 211 -7.94 4.25 15.24
CA THR A 211 -7.46 5.60 15.51
C THR A 211 -7.10 6.32 14.20
N THR A 212 -6.45 5.64 13.27
CA THR A 212 -6.13 6.17 11.93
C THR A 212 -7.40 6.55 11.17
N ALA A 213 -8.48 5.75 11.26
CA ALA A 213 -9.78 6.09 10.69
C ALA A 213 -10.29 7.44 11.22
N ALA A 214 -10.25 7.62 12.54
CA ALA A 214 -10.68 8.86 13.17
C ALA A 214 -9.80 10.06 12.78
N LYS A 215 -8.47 9.88 12.68
CA LYS A 215 -7.55 10.92 12.20
C LYS A 215 -7.82 11.32 10.74
N ILE A 216 -8.05 10.34 9.86
CA ILE A 216 -8.43 10.60 8.46
C ILE A 216 -9.77 11.35 8.43
N ALA A 217 -10.75 10.95 9.25
CA ALA A 217 -12.03 11.66 9.35
C ALA A 217 -11.84 13.13 9.74
N ARG A 218 -11.03 13.40 10.77
CA ARG A 218 -10.71 14.77 11.19
C ARG A 218 -10.03 15.57 10.08
N ARG A 219 -9.05 14.98 9.39
CA ARG A 219 -8.37 15.62 8.25
C ARG A 219 -9.35 16.01 7.14
N LEU A 220 -10.25 15.09 6.77
CA LEU A 220 -11.28 15.33 5.75
C LEU A 220 -12.27 16.42 6.17
N GLN A 221 -12.70 16.43 7.44
CA GLN A 221 -13.55 17.50 8.00
C GLN A 221 -12.85 18.87 7.97
N ASN A 222 -11.55 18.92 8.30
CA ASN A 222 -10.76 20.15 8.21
C ASN A 222 -10.67 20.66 6.77
N ASN A 223 -10.77 19.77 5.77
CA ASN A 223 -10.88 20.11 4.36
C ASN A 223 -12.32 20.43 3.90
N GLY A 224 -13.28 20.54 4.83
CA GLY A 224 -14.67 20.89 4.56
C GLY A 224 -15.54 19.72 4.06
N LEU A 225 -15.07 18.49 4.16
CA LEU A 225 -15.77 17.30 3.67
C LEU A 225 -16.60 16.63 4.77
N SER A 226 -17.77 16.13 4.40
CA SER A 226 -18.63 15.35 5.27
C SER A 226 -18.22 13.87 5.28
N VAL A 227 -18.21 13.26 6.47
CA VAL A 227 -17.71 11.90 6.68
C VAL A 227 -18.70 11.05 7.47
N ILE A 228 -18.84 9.79 7.08
CA ILE A 228 -19.51 8.74 7.86
C ILE A 228 -18.55 7.56 8.04
N ALA A 229 -18.61 6.89 9.19
CA ALA A 229 -17.80 5.72 9.48
C ALA A 229 -18.64 4.44 9.52
N ALA A 230 -18.04 3.32 9.11
CA ALA A 230 -18.58 1.98 9.20
C ALA A 230 -17.71 1.14 10.15
N ALA A 231 -18.28 0.68 11.26
CA ALA A 231 -17.61 -0.16 12.24
C ALA A 231 -17.56 -1.62 11.77
N GLY A 232 -16.58 -1.92 10.93
CA GLY A 232 -16.40 -3.23 10.34
C GLY A 232 -15.60 -4.25 11.18
N ASP A 233 -14.99 -3.87 12.32
CA ASP A 233 -14.48 -4.84 13.30
C ASP A 233 -15.62 -5.39 14.18
N THR A 234 -16.56 -6.12 13.57
CA THR A 234 -17.79 -6.57 14.24
C THR A 234 -17.54 -7.60 15.34
N PHE A 235 -16.36 -8.23 15.39
CA PHE A 235 -16.03 -9.26 16.36
C PHE A 235 -15.52 -8.71 17.70
N ARG A 236 -14.91 -7.52 17.69
CA ARG A 236 -14.33 -6.87 18.88
C ARG A 236 -15.27 -5.76 19.35
N ALA A 237 -16.12 -6.06 20.34
CA ALA A 237 -17.03 -5.08 20.92
C ALA A 237 -16.33 -3.78 21.37
N GLY A 238 -15.14 -3.88 21.96
CA GLY A 238 -14.35 -2.71 22.35
C GLY A 238 -13.84 -1.88 21.16
N ALA A 239 -13.60 -2.48 19.99
CA ALA A 239 -13.21 -1.73 18.80
C ALA A 239 -14.39 -0.95 18.20
N ILE A 240 -15.59 -1.55 18.22
CA ILE A 240 -16.83 -0.87 17.83
C ILE A 240 -17.07 0.35 18.72
N GLN A 241 -17.05 0.15 20.04
CA GLN A 241 -17.22 1.24 21.02
C GLN A 241 -16.15 2.33 20.89
N GLN A 242 -14.90 1.93 20.60
CA GLN A 242 -13.81 2.86 20.37
C GLN A 242 -14.08 3.74 19.13
N LEU A 243 -14.51 3.14 18.01
CA LEU A 243 -14.84 3.91 16.81
C LEU A 243 -16.05 4.81 17.04
N GLU A 244 -17.09 4.32 17.71
CA GLU A 244 -18.28 5.10 18.08
C GLU A 244 -17.90 6.31 18.93
N ALA A 245 -17.07 6.14 19.95
CA ALA A 245 -16.59 7.24 20.78
C ALA A 245 -15.77 8.28 19.99
N HIS A 246 -14.92 7.84 19.06
CA HIS A 246 -14.24 8.76 18.15
C HIS A 246 -15.24 9.50 17.24
N CYS A 247 -16.24 8.80 16.72
CA CYS A 247 -17.26 9.38 15.87
C CYS A 247 -18.08 10.46 16.61
N ASP A 248 -18.49 10.17 17.85
CA ASP A 248 -19.20 11.12 18.71
C ASP A 248 -18.36 12.37 19.00
N ASN A 249 -17.06 12.19 19.32
CA ASN A 249 -16.13 13.29 19.54
C ASN A 249 -15.92 14.17 18.30
N LEU A 250 -16.00 13.59 17.10
CA LEU A 250 -15.85 14.29 15.82
C LEU A 250 -17.18 14.78 15.24
N GLY A 251 -18.32 14.46 15.89
CA GLY A 251 -19.66 14.77 15.38
C GLY A 251 -19.99 14.08 14.06
N ILE A 252 -19.37 12.93 13.76
CA ILE A 252 -19.64 12.13 12.56
C ILE A 252 -20.54 10.95 12.91
N ARG A 253 -21.33 10.49 11.93
CA ARG A 253 -22.18 9.32 12.14
C ARG A 253 -21.34 8.04 12.07
N CYS A 254 -21.54 7.13 13.01
CA CYS A 254 -21.04 5.76 12.96
C CYS A 254 -22.19 4.81 12.60
N ILE A 255 -21.97 3.91 11.63
CA ILE A 255 -22.85 2.78 11.35
C ILE A 255 -22.17 1.54 11.92
N SER A 256 -22.84 0.88 12.86
CA SER A 256 -22.36 -0.33 13.52
C SER A 256 -23.46 -1.38 13.56
N SER A 257 -23.06 -2.64 13.79
CA SER A 257 -23.98 -3.75 14.05
C SER A 257 -23.75 -4.32 15.45
N GLN A 258 -24.64 -5.21 15.89
CA GLN A 258 -24.34 -6.06 17.04
C GLN A 258 -23.08 -6.90 16.79
N ARG A 259 -22.45 -7.33 17.89
CA ARG A 259 -21.23 -8.15 17.85
C ARG A 259 -21.46 -9.42 17.02
N GLY A 260 -20.54 -9.69 16.10
CA GLY A 260 -20.60 -10.83 15.18
C GLY A 260 -21.50 -10.61 13.96
N GLY A 261 -21.94 -9.36 13.71
CA GLY A 261 -22.65 -9.00 12.49
C GLY A 261 -21.79 -9.08 11.23
N ASP A 262 -22.43 -9.09 10.06
CA ASP A 262 -21.75 -9.16 8.76
C ASP A 262 -21.10 -7.82 8.41
N THR A 263 -19.77 -7.77 8.45
CA THR A 263 -18.95 -6.59 8.12
C THR A 263 -19.30 -5.99 6.75
N ALA A 264 -19.60 -6.84 5.76
CA ALA A 264 -19.95 -6.37 4.42
C ALA A 264 -21.32 -5.67 4.38
N ALA A 265 -22.25 -6.08 5.24
CA ALA A 265 -23.54 -5.42 5.38
C ALA A 265 -23.38 -4.04 6.04
N VAL A 266 -22.58 -3.93 7.11
CA VAL A 266 -22.29 -2.65 7.78
C VAL A 266 -21.67 -1.64 6.81
N ALA A 267 -20.70 -2.07 6.00
CA ALA A 267 -20.08 -1.22 4.98
C ALA A 267 -21.10 -0.75 3.93
N ARG A 268 -21.98 -1.66 3.47
CA ARG A 268 -23.03 -1.34 2.51
C ARG A 268 -24.05 -0.34 3.07
N ASP A 269 -24.50 -0.54 4.31
CA ASP A 269 -25.46 0.34 4.97
C ASP A 269 -24.89 1.75 5.15
N ALA A 270 -23.59 1.86 5.46
CA ALA A 270 -22.91 3.15 5.51
C ALA A 270 -22.84 3.85 4.15
N ILE A 271 -22.57 3.12 3.06
CA ILE A 271 -22.58 3.66 1.70
C ILE A 271 -23.97 4.11 1.28
N GLU A 272 -25.01 3.31 1.53
CA GLU A 272 -26.39 3.67 1.22
C GLU A 272 -26.86 4.88 2.05
N SER A 273 -26.47 4.95 3.32
CA SER A 273 -26.70 6.13 4.16
C SER A 273 -25.97 7.37 3.65
N ALA A 274 -24.74 7.22 3.17
CA ALA A 274 -23.95 8.35 2.65
C ALA A 274 -24.60 8.91 1.39
N HIS A 275 -24.99 8.05 0.45
CA HIS A 275 -25.76 8.46 -0.74
C HIS A 275 -27.05 9.20 -0.39
N SER A 276 -27.84 8.65 0.54
CA SER A 276 -29.15 9.22 0.91
C SER A 276 -29.03 10.59 1.58
N LYS A 277 -27.89 10.87 2.21
CA LYS A 277 -27.63 12.11 2.96
C LYS A 277 -26.65 13.05 2.26
N ASN A 278 -26.21 12.72 1.03
CA ASN A 278 -25.17 13.44 0.30
C ASN A 278 -23.89 13.64 1.14
N ILE A 279 -23.44 12.59 1.81
CA ILE A 279 -22.17 12.59 2.55
C ILE A 279 -21.02 12.27 1.57
N ASP A 280 -19.92 13.00 1.66
CA ASP A 280 -18.82 12.96 0.70
C ASP A 280 -17.98 11.69 0.82
N VAL A 281 -17.70 11.24 2.06
CA VAL A 281 -16.75 10.14 2.31
C VAL A 281 -17.31 9.10 3.29
N VAL A 282 -17.09 7.82 2.98
CA VAL A 282 -17.32 6.67 3.86
C VAL A 282 -15.98 6.07 4.28
N LEU A 283 -15.72 5.99 5.57
CA LEU A 283 -14.57 5.28 6.13
C LEU A 283 -15.01 3.90 6.61
N VAL A 284 -14.31 2.85 6.18
CA VAL A 284 -14.57 1.47 6.60
C VAL A 284 -13.40 0.96 7.44
N ASP A 285 -13.60 0.84 8.75
CA ASP A 285 -12.62 0.26 9.69
C ASP A 285 -12.83 -1.25 9.77
N THR A 286 -11.86 -2.06 9.34
CA THR A 286 -12.03 -3.52 9.26
C THR A 286 -11.40 -4.27 10.44
N ALA A 287 -11.79 -5.53 10.62
CA ALA A 287 -11.10 -6.45 11.52
C ALA A 287 -9.62 -6.68 11.10
N GLY A 288 -8.77 -7.06 12.07
CA GLY A 288 -7.34 -7.35 11.84
C GLY A 288 -6.81 -8.65 12.49
N ARG A 289 -7.67 -9.65 12.67
CA ARG A 289 -7.33 -10.88 13.41
C ARG A 289 -6.50 -11.89 12.58
N MET A 290 -5.17 -11.86 12.72
CA MET A 290 -4.25 -12.72 11.94
C MET A 290 -4.24 -14.21 12.34
N GLN A 291 -4.77 -14.59 13.49
CA GLN A 291 -4.74 -15.98 14.00
C GLN A 291 -5.41 -16.98 13.03
N ASN A 292 -6.43 -16.53 12.28
CA ASN A 292 -7.16 -17.30 11.27
C ASN A 292 -7.07 -16.63 9.89
N LYS A 293 -5.85 -16.57 9.34
CA LYS A 293 -5.49 -15.82 8.11
C LYS A 293 -6.50 -16.00 6.97
N THR A 294 -6.83 -17.25 6.60
CA THR A 294 -7.72 -17.54 5.46
C THR A 294 -9.12 -16.98 5.64
N ASN A 295 -9.69 -17.08 6.84
CA ASN A 295 -11.05 -16.60 7.11
C ASN A 295 -11.11 -15.07 7.12
N LEU A 296 -10.14 -14.42 7.77
CA LEU A 296 -10.03 -12.95 7.75
C LEU A 296 -9.92 -12.44 6.31
N MET A 297 -9.05 -13.03 5.51
CA MET A 297 -8.80 -12.59 4.14
C MET A 297 -10.01 -12.80 3.23
N ASN A 298 -10.76 -13.89 3.40
CA ASN A 298 -12.03 -14.11 2.69
C ASN A 298 -13.09 -13.07 3.06
N GLU A 299 -13.17 -12.72 4.34
CA GLU A 299 -14.06 -11.67 4.84
C GLU A 299 -13.70 -10.30 4.26
N LEU A 300 -12.42 -9.90 4.34
CA LEU A 300 -11.95 -8.64 3.78
C LEU A 300 -12.18 -8.56 2.27
N ASN A 301 -11.98 -9.65 1.53
CA ASN A 301 -12.30 -9.71 0.11
C ASN A 301 -13.80 -9.61 -0.19
N LYS A 302 -14.67 -10.14 0.69
CA LYS A 302 -16.11 -9.93 0.59
C LYS A 302 -16.45 -8.45 0.80
N VAL A 303 -15.88 -7.81 1.82
CA VAL A 303 -16.07 -6.38 2.10
C VAL A 303 -15.60 -5.53 0.93
N LYS A 304 -14.39 -5.76 0.41
CA LYS A 304 -13.84 -5.04 -0.76
C LYS A 304 -14.76 -5.16 -1.98
N ARG A 305 -15.31 -6.35 -2.25
CA ARG A 305 -16.24 -6.57 -3.37
C ARG A 305 -17.57 -5.84 -3.20
N VAL A 306 -18.11 -5.81 -1.97
CA VAL A 306 -19.40 -5.16 -1.67
C VAL A 306 -19.26 -3.64 -1.60
N ALA A 307 -18.21 -3.16 -0.94
CA ALA A 307 -17.95 -1.74 -0.73
C ALA A 307 -17.34 -1.06 -1.97
N ASN A 308 -16.66 -1.81 -2.84
CA ASN A 308 -15.99 -1.31 -4.05
C ASN A 308 -15.15 -0.04 -3.78
N PRO A 309 -14.19 -0.10 -2.85
CA PRO A 309 -13.53 1.09 -2.31
C PRO A 309 -12.80 1.89 -3.38
N HIS A 310 -12.83 3.21 -3.24
CA HIS A 310 -11.98 4.11 -4.01
C HIS A 310 -10.54 3.95 -3.59
N LEU A 311 -10.28 3.87 -2.29
CA LEU A 311 -8.95 3.67 -1.71
C LEU A 311 -8.97 2.54 -0.70
N THR A 312 -8.01 1.62 -0.80
CA THR A 312 -7.70 0.65 0.25
C THR A 312 -6.36 1.01 0.85
N LEU A 313 -6.30 1.27 2.16
CA LEU A 313 -5.06 1.64 2.85
C LEU A 313 -4.66 0.56 3.85
N PHE A 314 -3.43 0.10 3.77
CA PHE A 314 -2.84 -0.78 4.77
C PHE A 314 -2.31 0.04 5.94
N VAL A 315 -2.68 -0.29 7.17
CA VAL A 315 -2.18 0.39 8.37
C VAL A 315 -1.20 -0.53 9.10
N GLY A 316 0.07 -0.12 9.09
CA GLY A 316 1.19 -0.80 9.73
C GLY A 316 1.67 -0.08 10.99
N ASP A 317 2.28 -0.85 11.89
CA ASP A 317 3.01 -0.34 13.05
C ASP A 317 4.48 -0.19 12.67
N SER A 318 5.05 1.00 12.76
CA SER A 318 6.47 1.21 12.44
C SER A 318 7.39 0.47 13.42
N LEU A 319 6.95 0.27 14.67
CA LEU A 319 7.71 -0.44 15.70
C LEU A 319 7.80 -1.95 15.49
N ALA A 320 6.96 -2.52 14.61
CA ALA A 320 6.94 -3.95 14.36
C ALA A 320 8.06 -4.43 13.43
N GLY A 321 8.86 -3.51 12.86
CA GLY A 321 10.04 -3.84 12.05
C GLY A 321 9.72 -4.83 10.92
N ASN A 322 10.44 -5.95 10.89
CA ASN A 322 10.28 -6.99 9.87
C ASN A 322 8.88 -7.65 9.87
N ASP A 323 8.22 -7.77 11.03
CA ASP A 323 6.87 -8.33 11.09
C ASP A 323 5.87 -7.47 10.31
N ALA A 324 6.08 -6.14 10.30
CA ALA A 324 5.24 -5.23 9.53
C ALA A 324 5.40 -5.46 8.02
N VAL A 325 6.62 -5.80 7.57
CA VAL A 325 6.94 -6.07 6.16
C VAL A 325 6.25 -7.35 5.68
N ASP A 326 6.34 -8.43 6.46
CA ASP A 326 5.68 -9.71 6.14
C ASP A 326 4.15 -9.58 6.11
N GLN A 327 3.61 -8.82 7.06
CA GLN A 327 2.18 -8.49 7.06
C GLN A 327 1.80 -7.69 5.81
N ALA A 328 2.56 -6.64 5.48
CA ALA A 328 2.30 -5.81 4.32
C ALA A 328 2.35 -6.64 3.02
N ARG A 329 3.34 -7.51 2.85
CA ARG A 329 3.46 -8.42 1.69
C ARG A 329 2.22 -9.30 1.55
N MET A 330 1.79 -9.94 2.64
CA MET A 330 0.58 -10.78 2.65
C MET A 330 -0.71 -10.01 2.33
N PHE A 331 -0.89 -8.82 2.92
CA PHE A 331 -2.04 -7.99 2.61
C PHE A 331 -2.00 -7.47 1.17
N GLN A 332 -0.81 -7.21 0.62
CA GLN A 332 -0.67 -6.76 -0.75
C GLN A 332 -1.03 -7.84 -1.76
N GLU A 333 -0.61 -9.08 -1.55
CA GLU A 333 -0.96 -10.21 -2.41
C GLU A 333 -2.47 -10.42 -2.52
N ILE A 334 -3.19 -10.24 -1.40
CA ILE A 334 -4.60 -10.60 -1.30
C ILE A 334 -5.52 -9.39 -1.55
N MET A 335 -5.21 -8.26 -0.93
CA MET A 335 -6.05 -7.06 -0.94
C MET A 335 -5.57 -6.01 -1.94
N GLN A 336 -4.35 -6.12 -2.46
CA GLN A 336 -3.76 -5.20 -3.43
C GLN A 336 -3.91 -3.73 -3.03
N PHE A 337 -3.61 -3.36 -1.78
CA PHE A 337 -3.91 -2.01 -1.30
C PHE A 337 -3.22 -0.89 -2.11
N ASP A 338 -3.76 0.33 -2.03
CA ASP A 338 -3.38 1.49 -2.84
C ASP A 338 -2.27 2.33 -2.22
N GLY A 339 -2.06 2.19 -0.91
CA GLY A 339 -0.97 2.80 -0.17
C GLY A 339 -0.95 2.34 1.29
N ALA A 340 0.15 2.63 1.99
CA ALA A 340 0.31 2.27 3.39
C ALA A 340 0.29 3.51 4.31
N VAL A 341 -0.14 3.31 5.55
CA VAL A 341 -0.12 4.26 6.64
C VAL A 341 0.76 3.68 7.74
N LEU A 342 1.82 4.39 8.10
CA LEU A 342 2.69 4.00 9.21
C LEU A 342 2.23 4.72 10.47
N THR A 343 1.98 3.98 11.53
CA THR A 343 1.64 4.54 12.84
C THR A 343 2.82 4.42 13.80
N LYS A 344 2.82 5.25 14.85
CA LYS A 344 3.86 5.28 15.90
C LYS A 344 5.25 5.67 15.39
N LEU A 345 5.29 6.43 14.29
CA LEU A 345 6.55 6.89 13.69
C LEU A 345 7.27 7.90 14.59
N ASP A 346 6.56 8.54 15.51
CA ASP A 346 7.12 9.38 16.59
C ASP A 346 8.01 8.61 17.57
N THR A 347 7.83 7.30 17.66
CA THR A 347 8.62 6.42 18.54
C THR A 347 9.63 5.56 17.79
N ASP A 348 9.59 5.57 16.45
CA ASP A 348 10.53 4.87 15.59
C ASP A 348 11.61 5.86 15.12
N ALA A 349 12.76 5.83 15.80
CA ALA A 349 13.86 6.73 15.52
C ALA A 349 14.57 6.46 14.18
N LYS A 350 14.28 5.33 13.51
CA LYS A 350 15.05 4.86 12.35
C LYS A 350 14.21 4.84 11.06
N GLY A 351 12.92 4.52 11.17
CA GLY A 351 11.97 4.59 10.06
C GLY A 351 12.20 3.58 8.91
N GLY A 352 13.12 2.62 9.08
CA GLY A 352 13.44 1.61 8.08
C GLY A 352 12.29 0.65 7.73
N ALA A 353 11.34 0.46 8.65
CA ALA A 353 10.13 -0.32 8.40
C ALA A 353 9.31 0.26 7.23
N GLY A 354 9.25 1.60 7.11
CA GLY A 354 8.51 2.26 6.02
C GLY A 354 9.11 2.01 4.64
N LEU A 355 10.44 2.15 4.54
CA LEU A 355 11.17 1.82 3.32
C LEU A 355 10.98 0.34 2.93
N SER A 356 11.07 -0.55 3.91
CA SER A 356 10.94 -1.99 3.70
C SER A 356 9.55 -2.39 3.23
N ILE A 357 8.49 -1.77 3.79
CA ILE A 357 7.12 -1.96 3.33
C ILE A 357 6.95 -1.45 1.90
N ALA A 358 7.45 -0.25 1.59
CA ALA A 358 7.37 0.31 0.24
C ALA A 358 8.09 -0.57 -0.78
N PHE A 359 9.28 -1.07 -0.43
CA PHE A 359 10.05 -1.99 -1.25
C PHE A 359 9.34 -3.32 -1.48
N ALA A 360 8.85 -3.96 -0.41
CA ALA A 360 8.27 -5.30 -0.46
C ALA A 360 6.89 -5.33 -1.15
N THR A 361 6.16 -4.22 -1.13
CA THR A 361 4.79 -4.15 -1.67
C THR A 361 4.70 -3.38 -2.98
N GLY A 362 5.72 -2.60 -3.32
CA GLY A 362 5.69 -1.67 -4.44
C GLY A 362 4.65 -0.56 -4.28
N ARG A 363 4.19 -0.31 -3.05
CA ARG A 363 3.15 0.68 -2.74
C ARG A 363 3.72 1.82 -1.90
N PRO A 364 3.30 3.07 -2.17
CA PRO A 364 3.82 4.22 -1.44
C PRO A 364 3.31 4.24 0.00
N ILE A 365 4.10 4.85 0.88
CA ILE A 365 3.60 5.31 2.17
C ILE A 365 2.87 6.63 1.94
N VAL A 366 1.61 6.69 2.34
CA VAL A 366 0.71 7.84 2.15
C VAL A 366 0.71 8.72 3.39
N PHE A 367 0.63 8.11 4.56
CA PHE A 367 0.54 8.83 5.83
C PHE A 367 1.54 8.31 6.87
N ALA A 368 2.00 9.25 7.69
CA ALA A 368 2.76 9.04 8.91
C ALA A 368 1.93 9.49 10.12
N GLY A 369 1.65 8.57 11.03
CA GLY A 369 1.10 8.84 12.35
C GLY A 369 2.23 9.14 13.32
N VAL A 370 2.31 10.40 13.76
CA VAL A 370 3.42 10.97 14.55
C VAL A 370 2.99 11.40 15.96
N GLY A 371 2.01 10.69 16.53
CA GLY A 371 1.45 11.03 17.83
C GLY A 371 0.06 10.44 18.05
N GLN A 372 -0.62 10.87 19.11
CA GLN A 372 -1.92 10.33 19.53
C GLN A 372 -3.11 11.26 19.20
N GLY A 373 -2.86 12.55 19.00
CA GLY A 373 -3.89 13.54 18.67
C GLY A 373 -4.48 13.33 17.27
N TYR A 374 -5.66 13.92 17.03
CA TYR A 374 -6.34 13.79 15.74
C TYR A 374 -5.57 14.43 14.58
N ASP A 375 -4.79 15.49 14.87
CA ASP A 375 -3.99 16.23 13.88
C ASP A 375 -2.57 15.64 13.68
N ASP A 376 -2.25 14.56 14.41
CA ASP A 376 -0.98 13.82 14.34
C ASP A 376 -1.00 12.74 13.24
N LEU A 377 -1.62 13.05 12.10
CA LEU A 377 -1.55 12.29 10.86
C LEU A 377 -1.07 13.23 9.75
N LYS A 378 0.17 13.03 9.32
CA LYS A 378 0.82 13.84 8.29
C LYS A 378 0.89 13.05 7.00
N GLN A 379 0.74 13.73 5.87
CA GLN A 379 1.15 13.16 4.58
C GLN A 379 2.62 12.76 4.71
N PHE A 380 2.95 11.53 4.35
CA PHE A 380 4.30 11.02 4.48
C PHE A 380 5.23 11.77 3.52
N ASP A 381 6.37 12.25 4.00
CA ASP A 381 7.40 12.88 3.18
C ASP A 381 8.61 11.92 3.03
N PRO A 382 8.84 11.37 1.83
CA PRO A 382 10.01 10.54 1.56
C PRO A 382 11.34 11.20 1.87
N ASP A 383 11.47 12.51 1.65
CA ASP A 383 12.73 13.22 1.88
C ASP A 383 13.01 13.38 3.36
N TRP A 384 11.98 13.64 4.17
CA TRP A 384 12.10 13.67 5.64
C TRP A 384 12.62 12.35 6.21
N LEU A 385 12.11 11.21 5.76
CA LEU A 385 12.58 9.90 6.24
C LEU A 385 14.07 9.67 5.89
N LEU A 386 14.47 10.02 4.67
CA LEU A 386 15.86 9.88 4.26
C LEU A 386 16.78 10.85 4.98
N ASP A 387 16.31 12.04 5.32
CA ASP A 387 17.12 12.96 6.12
C ASP A 387 17.37 12.40 7.51
N GLN A 388 16.38 11.73 8.14
CA GLN A 388 16.54 11.06 9.43
C GLN A 388 17.45 9.82 9.38
N LEU A 389 17.42 9.05 8.28
CA LEU A 389 18.24 7.84 8.13
C LEU A 389 19.75 8.13 7.99
N PHE A 390 20.10 9.31 7.46
CA PHE A 390 21.49 9.70 7.16
C PHE A 390 22.01 10.83 8.07
N GLU A 391 21.26 11.18 9.12
CA GLU A 391 21.69 12.08 10.20
C GLU A 391 22.50 11.30 11.25
#